data_AF-A0A8J7KVK3-F1
#
_entry.id   AF-A0A8J7KVK3-F1
#
_cell.length_a   1.000
_cell.length_b   1.000
_cell.length_c   1.000
_cell.angle_alpha   90.00
_cell.angle_beta   90.00
_cell.angle_gamma   90.00
#
_symmetry.space_group_name_H-M   'P 1'
#
loop_
_entity.id
_entity.type
_entity.pdbx_description
1 polymer ?
#
loop_
_entity_poly.entity_id
_entity_poly.type
_entity_poly.pdbx_seq_one_letter_code
_entity_poly.pdbx_strand_id
1 'polypeptide(L)'
;MYKTKLCGFALTGLIGFIGLSPITAYAGDMSTKSITLSEKDQNNQDKKTAMKEKVQKAREKWNTLTDKQKDEVYLLMEKEMQSKLNLMDKLVKLGVMDKDEVDRLKVRMTEKFNHMKESGEFPFPRKSSHKNSR
;
A
#
# COMPACT_ATOMS: atom_id res chain seq x y z
N MET A 1 34.10 -4.09 38.99
CA MET A 1 35.17 -4.74 38.20
C MET A 1 34.54 -5.82 37.34
N TYR A 2 34.23 -5.52 36.07
CA TYR A 2 33.63 -6.49 35.15
C TYR A 2 34.73 -7.21 34.38
N LYS A 3 34.76 -8.54 34.52
CA LYS A 3 35.59 -9.50 33.77
C LYS A 3 34.76 -10.04 32.61
N THR A 4 35.36 -10.13 31.41
CA THR A 4 35.35 -11.27 30.46
C THR A 4 35.91 -10.80 29.10
N LYS A 5 37.17 -11.14 28.78
CA LYS A 5 37.63 -12.31 27.99
C LYS A 5 37.39 -12.17 26.47
N LEU A 6 38.42 -11.67 25.79
CA LEU A 6 38.67 -11.74 24.35
C LEU A 6 39.10 -13.17 23.95
N CYS A 7 38.45 -13.72 22.93
CA CYS A 7 38.98 -14.74 22.01
C CYS A 7 38.52 -14.28 20.62
N GLY A 8 39.35 -14.00 19.62
CA GLY A 8 40.54 -14.73 19.21
C GLY A 8 40.20 -15.52 17.94
N PHE A 9 39.96 -14.83 16.82
CA PHE A 9 39.82 -15.49 15.52
C PHE A 9 41.16 -15.44 14.79
N ALA A 10 41.70 -16.62 14.53
CA ALA A 10 42.99 -16.85 13.91
C ALA A 10 42.97 -16.43 12.43
N LEU A 11 43.99 -15.65 12.06
CA LEU A 11 44.42 -15.35 10.70
C LEU A 11 45.21 -16.55 10.17
N THR A 12 44.67 -17.25 9.16
CA THR A 12 45.48 -18.11 8.28
C THR A 12 45.46 -17.51 6.87
N GLY A 13 46.56 -16.85 6.52
CA GLY A 13 46.97 -16.66 5.11
C GLY A 13 47.42 -18.00 4.51
N LEU A 14 47.85 -18.13 3.26
CA LEU A 14 48.03 -17.22 2.13
C LEU A 14 48.36 -18.17 0.94
N ILE A 15 48.01 -17.75 -0.29
CA ILE A 15 48.70 -18.08 -1.57
C ILE A 15 48.46 -19.47 -2.20
N GLY A 16 47.70 -19.45 -3.29
CA GLY A 16 47.93 -20.28 -4.47
C GLY A 16 47.97 -19.37 -5.70
N PHE A 17 49.13 -19.25 -6.33
CA PHE A 17 49.42 -18.37 -7.47
C PHE A 17 49.31 -19.16 -8.80
N ILE A 18 48.99 -18.42 -9.86
CA ILE A 18 49.25 -18.69 -11.29
C ILE A 18 48.17 -19.49 -12.04
N GLY A 19 47.42 -18.72 -12.84
CA GLY A 19 46.69 -19.19 -14.02
C GLY A 19 46.45 -17.99 -14.94
N LEU A 20 47.52 -17.47 -15.57
CA LEU A 20 47.40 -16.54 -16.69
C LEU A 20 46.72 -17.28 -17.85
N SER A 21 45.50 -16.87 -18.18
CA SER A 21 44.90 -17.12 -19.49
C SER A 21 44.48 -15.77 -20.06
N PRO A 22 44.67 -15.56 -21.37
CA PRO A 22 44.68 -14.24 -21.99
C PRO A 22 43.31 -13.56 -21.87
N ILE A 23 43.35 -12.24 -21.68
CA ILE A 23 42.23 -11.33 -21.92
C ILE A 23 41.89 -11.48 -23.41
N THR A 24 40.96 -12.38 -23.72
CA THR A 24 40.23 -12.33 -24.98
C THR A 24 39.24 -11.20 -24.83
N ALA A 25 39.63 -10.05 -25.37
CA ALA A 25 38.71 -8.98 -25.72
C ALA A 25 37.69 -9.56 -26.71
N TYR A 26 36.59 -10.10 -26.21
CA TYR A 26 35.40 -10.33 -27.01
C TYR A 26 34.72 -8.97 -27.15
N ALA A 27 34.84 -8.43 -28.35
CA ALA A 27 34.11 -7.26 -28.80
C ALA A 27 32.61 -7.48 -28.59
N GLY A 28 31.96 -6.47 -28.01
CA GLY A 28 30.57 -6.09 -28.26
C GLY A 28 29.56 -7.22 -28.33
N ASP A 29 29.09 -7.66 -27.18
CA ASP A 29 27.65 -7.87 -27.04
C ASP A 29 27.20 -7.20 -25.75
N MET A 30 26.55 -6.04 -25.85
CA MET A 30 25.92 -5.37 -24.72
C MET A 30 24.71 -6.21 -24.26
N SER A 31 24.97 -7.36 -23.64
CA SER A 31 24.04 -7.97 -22.71
C SER A 31 24.14 -7.24 -21.38
N THR A 32 23.70 -5.97 -21.36
CA THR A 32 23.45 -5.26 -20.11
C THR A 32 22.18 -4.45 -20.22
N LYS A 33 21.20 -4.92 -19.43
CA LYS A 33 19.92 -4.27 -19.10
C LYS A 33 18.79 -4.41 -20.12
N SER A 34 18.46 -5.65 -20.42
CA SER A 34 17.06 -6.07 -20.59
C SER A 34 16.62 -6.93 -19.39
N ILE A 35 16.91 -6.47 -18.17
CA ILE A 35 16.06 -6.84 -17.01
C ILE A 35 14.86 -5.92 -17.15
N THR A 36 13.93 -6.45 -17.91
CA THR A 36 12.81 -5.81 -18.57
C THR A 36 11.86 -5.16 -17.57
N LEU A 37 11.22 -4.07 -17.99
CA LEU A 37 9.97 -3.58 -17.40
C LEU A 37 8.95 -4.71 -17.10
N SER A 38 9.03 -5.83 -17.83
CA SER A 38 8.21 -7.03 -17.68
C SER A 38 8.16 -7.62 -16.27
N GLU A 39 9.28 -7.73 -15.53
CA GLU A 39 9.23 -8.31 -14.17
C GLU A 39 8.55 -7.36 -13.16
N LYS A 40 8.74 -6.05 -13.32
CA LYS A 40 8.10 -5.03 -12.48
C LYS A 40 6.62 -4.91 -12.79
N ASP A 41 6.24 -5.07 -14.06
CA ASP A 41 4.86 -5.06 -14.52
C ASP A 41 4.11 -6.35 -14.15
N GLN A 42 4.75 -7.53 -14.26
CA GLN A 42 4.17 -8.81 -13.82
C GLN A 42 3.97 -8.84 -12.30
N ASN A 43 4.98 -8.45 -11.51
CA ASN A 43 4.88 -8.37 -10.05
C ASN A 43 3.78 -7.38 -9.60
N ASN A 44 3.61 -6.26 -10.30
CA ASN A 44 2.52 -5.33 -10.06
C ASN A 44 1.14 -5.89 -10.47
N GLN A 45 1.05 -6.64 -11.56
CA GLN A 45 -0.18 -7.31 -11.98
C GLN A 45 -0.60 -8.39 -10.98
N ASP A 46 0.32 -9.24 -10.54
CA ASP A 46 0.08 -10.32 -9.57
C ASP A 46 -0.34 -9.77 -8.19
N LYS A 47 0.27 -8.67 -7.74
CA LYS A 47 -0.16 -7.98 -6.52
C LYS A 47 -1.57 -7.40 -6.66
N LYS A 48 -1.91 -6.88 -7.83
CA LYS A 48 -3.23 -6.29 -8.10
C LYS A 48 -4.33 -7.36 -8.16
N THR A 49 -4.05 -8.53 -8.75
CA THR A 49 -4.99 -9.66 -8.77
C THR A 49 -5.18 -10.24 -7.37
N ALA A 50 -4.10 -10.48 -6.63
CA ALA A 50 -4.17 -10.98 -5.25
C ALA A 50 -4.96 -10.03 -4.32
N MET A 51 -4.79 -8.71 -4.47
CA MET A 51 -5.56 -7.73 -3.70
C MET A 51 -7.04 -7.71 -4.09
N LYS A 52 -7.36 -7.82 -5.39
CA LYS A 52 -8.75 -7.90 -5.87
C LYS A 52 -9.47 -9.13 -5.30
N GLU A 53 -8.81 -10.29 -5.30
CA GLU A 53 -9.37 -11.51 -4.73
C GLU A 53 -9.64 -11.37 -3.22
N LYS A 54 -8.71 -10.76 -2.47
CA LYS A 54 -8.91 -10.50 -1.04
C LYS A 54 -10.12 -9.60 -0.78
N VAL A 55 -10.28 -8.53 -1.56
CA VAL A 55 -11.45 -7.64 -1.45
C VAL A 55 -12.73 -8.36 -1.85
N GLN A 56 -12.70 -9.20 -2.88
CA GLN A 56 -13.85 -9.97 -3.32
C GLN A 56 -14.32 -10.97 -2.24
N LYS A 57 -13.39 -11.74 -1.67
CA LYS A 57 -13.66 -12.65 -0.54
C LYS A 57 -14.20 -11.89 0.67
N ALA A 58 -13.69 -10.70 0.96
CA ALA A 58 -14.21 -9.85 2.04
C ALA A 58 -15.65 -9.38 1.76
N ARG A 59 -15.98 -9.04 0.52
CA ARG A 59 -17.36 -8.69 0.10
C ARG A 59 -18.31 -9.87 0.22
N GLU A 60 -17.88 -11.06 -0.16
CA GLU A 60 -18.69 -12.27 -0.01
C GLU A 60 -18.99 -12.53 1.47
N LYS A 61 -17.98 -12.46 2.34
CA LYS A 61 -18.17 -12.56 3.79
C LYS A 61 -19.06 -11.45 4.34
N TRP A 62 -18.90 -10.22 3.86
CA TRP A 62 -19.76 -9.09 4.23
C TRP A 62 -21.23 -9.36 3.90
N ASN A 63 -21.51 -9.92 2.73
CA ASN A 63 -22.88 -10.24 2.32
C ASN A 63 -23.53 -11.33 3.18
N THR A 64 -22.74 -12.20 3.81
CA THR A 64 -23.25 -13.22 4.76
C THR A 64 -23.59 -12.66 6.14
N LEU A 65 -23.19 -11.43 6.46
CA LEU A 65 -23.50 -10.81 7.75
C LEU A 65 -24.97 -10.41 7.84
N THR A 66 -25.51 -10.48 9.04
CA THR A 66 -26.84 -9.96 9.37
C THR A 66 -26.85 -8.43 9.32
N ASP A 67 -28.03 -7.84 9.12
CA ASP A 67 -28.17 -6.38 9.07
C ASP A 67 -27.72 -5.71 10.37
N LYS A 68 -28.00 -6.34 11.53
CA LYS A 68 -27.51 -5.86 12.84
C LYS A 68 -25.97 -5.78 12.90
N GLN A 69 -25.28 -6.79 12.39
CA GLN A 69 -23.81 -6.80 12.34
C GLN A 69 -23.26 -5.74 11.38
N LYS A 70 -23.95 -5.51 10.25
CA LYS A 70 -23.57 -4.45 9.31
C LYS A 70 -23.80 -3.07 9.92
N ASP A 71 -24.91 -2.86 10.63
CA ASP A 71 -25.23 -1.63 11.34
C ASP A 71 -24.21 -1.28 12.42
N GLU A 72 -23.72 -2.27 13.17
CA GLU A 72 -22.64 -2.07 14.14
C GLU A 72 -21.36 -1.54 13.46
N VAL A 73 -21.02 -2.06 12.27
CA VAL A 73 -19.89 -1.57 11.48
C VAL A 73 -20.17 -0.17 10.91
N TYR A 74 -21.38 0.10 10.42
CA TYR A 74 -21.73 1.44 9.94
C TYR A 74 -21.70 2.48 11.05
N LEU A 75 -22.06 2.13 12.28
CA LEU A 75 -21.93 3.02 13.44
C LEU A 75 -20.46 3.39 13.71
N LEU A 76 -19.54 2.44 13.55
CA LEU A 76 -18.10 2.72 13.68
C LEU A 76 -17.62 3.67 12.57
N MET A 77 -18.05 3.42 11.33
CA MET A 77 -17.75 4.28 10.18
C MET A 77 -18.31 5.70 10.35
N GLU A 78 -19.51 5.83 10.91
CA GLU A 78 -20.12 7.13 11.21
C GLU A 78 -19.29 7.90 12.24
N LYS A 79 -18.86 7.25 13.33
CA LYS A 79 -17.99 7.86 14.35
C LYS A 79 -16.65 8.31 13.78
N GLU A 80 -16.04 7.50 12.90
CA GLU A 80 -14.82 7.87 12.19
C GLU A 80 -15.06 9.09 11.30
N MET A 81 -16.15 9.10 10.53
CA MET A 81 -16.54 10.22 9.68
C MET A 81 -16.69 11.50 10.50
N GLN A 82 -17.46 11.47 11.58
CA GLN A 82 -17.67 12.63 12.46
C GLN A 82 -16.34 13.17 13.02
N SER A 83 -15.44 12.27 13.41
CA SER A 83 -14.09 12.66 13.87
C SER A 83 -13.30 13.40 12.77
N LYS A 84 -13.40 12.96 11.51
CA LYS A 84 -12.78 13.65 10.37
C LYS A 84 -13.43 15.01 10.09
N LEU A 85 -14.75 15.13 10.18
CA LEU A 85 -15.45 16.42 10.01
C LEU A 85 -14.98 17.43 11.06
N ASN A 86 -14.88 17.00 12.33
CA ASN A 86 -14.37 17.82 13.42
C ASN A 86 -12.91 18.26 13.22
N LEU A 87 -12.07 17.37 12.69
CA LEU A 87 -10.70 17.71 12.32
C LEU A 87 -10.69 18.80 11.23
N MET A 88 -11.49 18.65 10.17
CA MET A 88 -11.58 19.66 9.11
C MET A 88 -12.05 21.01 9.66
N ASP A 89 -13.04 21.02 10.55
CA ASP A 89 -13.48 22.25 11.22
C ASP A 89 -12.37 22.92 12.01
N LYS A 90 -11.52 22.14 12.68
CA LYS A 90 -10.36 22.69 13.38
C LYS A 90 -9.34 23.28 12.40
N LEU A 91 -9.12 22.64 11.26
CA LEU A 91 -8.21 23.14 10.21
C LEU A 91 -8.72 24.43 9.57
N VAL A 92 -10.03 24.57 9.36
CA VAL A 92 -10.64 25.85 8.92
C VAL A 92 -10.43 26.94 9.97
N LYS A 93 -10.68 26.64 11.25
CA LYS A 93 -10.48 27.60 12.35
C LYS A 93 -9.02 28.06 12.49
N LEU A 94 -8.06 27.23 12.09
CA LEU A 94 -6.63 27.55 12.08
C LEU A 94 -6.19 28.25 10.79
N GLY A 95 -7.09 28.47 9.82
CA GLY A 95 -6.76 29.06 8.52
C GLY A 95 -5.94 28.15 7.60
N VAL A 96 -5.87 26.85 7.90
CA VAL A 96 -5.12 25.87 7.09
C VAL A 96 -5.93 25.41 5.88
N MET A 97 -7.25 25.38 6.00
CA MET A 97 -8.16 24.99 4.93
C MET A 97 -9.22 26.07 4.69
N ASP A 98 -9.62 26.21 3.43
CA ASP A 98 -10.74 27.06 3.05
C ASP A 98 -12.07 26.47 3.52
N LYS A 99 -12.97 27.33 3.99
CA LYS A 99 -14.26 26.91 4.54
C LYS A 99 -15.17 26.33 3.45
N ASP A 100 -15.23 26.97 2.29
CA ASP A 100 -16.15 26.55 1.22
C ASP A 100 -15.70 25.22 0.63
N GLU A 101 -14.39 24.99 0.51
CA GLU A 101 -13.83 23.68 0.14
C GLU A 101 -14.17 22.59 1.16
N VAL A 102 -14.01 22.89 2.45
CA VAL A 102 -14.34 21.93 3.50
C VAL A 102 -15.83 21.61 3.50
N ASP A 103 -16.71 22.59 3.39
CA ASP A 103 -18.15 22.36 3.38
C ASP A 103 -18.58 21.49 2.18
N ARG A 104 -18.00 21.70 0.98
CA ARG A 104 -18.19 20.79 -0.17
C ARG A 104 -17.70 19.37 0.12
N LEU A 105 -16.55 19.24 0.77
CA LEU A 105 -15.98 17.93 1.11
C LEU A 105 -16.85 17.19 2.13
N LYS A 106 -17.38 17.89 3.14
CA LYS A 106 -18.29 17.32 4.14
C LYS A 106 -19.53 16.74 3.48
N VAL A 107 -20.20 17.53 2.62
CA VAL A 107 -21.38 17.08 1.87
C VAL A 107 -21.09 15.79 1.12
N ARG A 108 -20.00 15.76 0.34
CA ARG A 108 -19.60 14.57 -0.42
C ARG A 108 -19.30 13.36 0.47
N MET A 109 -18.68 13.57 1.63
CA MET A 109 -18.39 12.48 2.58
C MET A 109 -19.68 11.90 3.15
N THR A 110 -20.61 12.75 3.57
CA THR A 110 -21.91 12.34 4.11
C THR A 110 -22.76 11.63 3.07
N GLU A 111 -22.86 12.18 1.85
CA GLU A 111 -23.59 11.54 0.74
C GLU A 111 -23.03 10.15 0.43
N LYS A 112 -21.69 10.02 0.35
CA LYS A 112 -21.05 8.74 0.10
C LYS A 112 -21.33 7.73 1.22
N PHE A 113 -21.30 8.18 2.47
CA PHE A 113 -21.60 7.33 3.62
C PHE A 113 -23.06 6.84 3.59
N ASN A 114 -24.01 7.75 3.34
CA ASN A 114 -25.43 7.41 3.25
C ASN A 114 -25.69 6.43 2.13
N HIS A 115 -25.16 6.68 0.93
CA HIS A 115 -25.29 5.79 -0.21
C HIS A 115 -24.73 4.38 0.08
N MET A 116 -23.58 4.31 0.75
CA MET A 116 -22.95 3.04 1.15
C MET A 116 -23.81 2.29 2.18
N LYS A 117 -24.35 2.99 3.18
CA LYS A 117 -25.23 2.41 4.20
C LYS A 117 -26.53 1.89 3.58
N GLU A 118 -27.17 2.69 2.73
CA GLU A 118 -28.42 2.35 2.04
C GLU A 118 -28.25 1.17 1.07
N SER A 119 -27.14 1.13 0.34
CA SER A 119 -26.83 0.02 -0.59
C SER A 119 -26.34 -1.25 0.11
N GLY A 120 -26.03 -1.19 1.41
CA GLY A 120 -25.43 -2.31 2.12
C GLY A 120 -24.00 -2.61 1.63
N GLU A 121 -23.31 -1.66 0.98
CA GLU A 121 -22.00 -1.92 0.38
C GLU A 121 -20.88 -2.04 1.42
N PHE A 122 -19.95 -2.96 1.16
CA PHE A 122 -18.75 -3.14 1.97
C PHE A 122 -17.92 -1.83 2.08
N PRO A 123 -17.55 -1.39 3.29
CA PRO A 123 -17.05 -0.04 3.55
C PRO A 123 -15.66 0.30 3.01
N PHE A 124 -14.90 -0.70 2.53
CA PHE A 124 -13.59 -0.46 1.93
C PHE A 124 -13.68 -0.44 0.40
N PRO A 125 -13.39 0.72 -0.23
CA PRO A 125 -13.49 0.83 -1.68
C PRO A 125 -12.47 -0.07 -2.36
N ARG A 126 -12.86 -0.62 -3.52
CA ARG A 126 -11.88 -1.13 -4.47
C ARG A 126 -10.95 0.03 -4.83
N LYS A 127 -9.63 -0.14 -4.66
CA LYS A 127 -8.67 0.83 -5.21
C LYS A 127 -8.93 0.92 -6.71
N SER A 128 -9.64 1.95 -7.16
CA SER A 128 -9.74 2.28 -8.57
C SER A 128 -8.32 2.59 -9.01
N SER A 129 -7.74 1.76 -9.88
CA SER A 129 -6.54 2.19 -10.58
C SER A 129 -6.97 3.39 -11.41
N HIS A 130 -6.59 4.60 -11.00
CA HIS A 130 -6.62 5.77 -11.84
C HIS A 130 -5.84 5.41 -13.11
N LYS A 131 -6.57 5.09 -14.19
CA LYS A 131 -6.01 5.20 -15.53
C LYS A 131 -5.98 6.70 -15.76
N ASN A 132 -4.79 7.29 -15.82
CA ASN A 132 -4.64 8.61 -16.42
C ASN A 132 -5.24 8.50 -17.84
N SER A 133 -6.43 9.06 -18.05
CA SER A 133 -6.86 9.36 -19.41
C SER A 133 -5.95 10.47 -19.89
N ARG A 134 -5.20 10.17 -20.95
CA ARG A 134 -4.34 11.12 -21.66
C ARG A 134 -5.15 12.30 -22.16
#